data_AF-A0A7Y5GTT7-F1
#
_entry.id   AF-A0A7Y5GTT7-F1
#
_cell.length_a   1.000
_cell.length_b   1.000
_cell.length_c   1.000
_cell.angle_alpha   90.00
_cell.angle_beta   90.00
_cell.angle_gamma   90.00
#
_symmetry.space_group_name_H-M   'P 1'
#
loop_
_entity.id
_entity.type
_entity.pdbx_description
1 polymer ?
#
loop_
_entity_poly.entity_id
_entity_poly.type
_entity_poly.pdbx_seq_one_letter_code
_entity_poly.pdbx_strand_id
1 'polypeptide(L)'
;MTSSVPVLPYLMVAPYFPPNNYVGAKRALHFATHLQHDGYRPVVITLDAAFEADSALLPLVPDVEIHRILGGVQKKAIQTGSKPGATAGIETGSPSSAGPRSKPVGSVSAEAPSSPRWIQWLAQLPPVQTATLQTRGLQTLLDRYAMGVARAFPQVVWRTIAARCRLVYATFGPPSGVLLGAAVARLCSLPLVLDFRDPYTLEPNLRAGWSPEAIRQAEWIERWLFRSAAAVVLNTESAQKMYQTHYAAEFPPELFTCIRNHFDPALYAPNPAPPMPDDPFRILYYGHLRPSKNALLFAKAYRGLITKLNLTPRDTQLVMLGEITNDDQAEFARLGLQSYVQSHPWVPFTESTILLGKAALLLDLMGPGHTAQISGKFYDYLAARRPILSVSPNQELDGIFAETKMGKRVDLDQDAITDALEGFFKDHRGGAGLIPNEEALYSFTAKPAAEKMAAVFRRALSL
;
A
#
# COMPACT_ATOMS: atom_id res chain seq x y z
N MET A 1 -8.47 -19.66 37.29
CA MET A 1 -8.07 -20.51 36.15
C MET A 1 -8.22 -19.69 34.88
N THR A 2 -7.17 -19.02 34.45
CA THR A 2 -7.13 -18.29 33.19
C THR A 2 -7.11 -19.31 32.06
N SER A 3 -8.29 -19.64 31.53
CA SER A 3 -8.42 -20.37 30.27
C SER A 3 -7.68 -19.56 29.21
N SER A 4 -6.46 -19.98 28.87
CA SER A 4 -5.71 -19.39 27.76
C SER A 4 -6.51 -19.64 26.49
N VAL A 5 -6.98 -18.58 25.84
CA VAL A 5 -7.66 -18.68 24.54
C VAL A 5 -6.79 -19.53 23.62
N PRO A 6 -7.31 -20.62 23.04
CA PRO A 6 -6.50 -21.49 22.20
C PRO A 6 -5.98 -20.69 21.00
N VAL A 7 -4.66 -20.72 20.82
CA VAL A 7 -4.01 -20.05 19.68
C VAL A 7 -4.32 -20.84 18.41
N LEU A 8 -4.94 -20.19 17.42
CA LEU A 8 -5.33 -20.75 16.13
C LEU A 8 -4.32 -20.29 15.06
N PRO A 9 -3.48 -21.20 14.54
CA PRO A 9 -2.60 -20.87 13.42
C PRO A 9 -3.40 -20.60 12.15
N TYR A 10 -2.97 -19.64 11.35
CA TYR A 10 -3.52 -19.39 10.02
C TYR A 10 -2.43 -19.10 9.01
N LEU A 11 -2.67 -19.48 7.74
CA LEU A 11 -1.77 -19.13 6.66
C LEU A 11 -2.05 -17.70 6.21
N MET A 12 -1.02 -16.86 6.18
CA MET A 12 -1.09 -15.50 5.69
C MET A 12 -0.28 -15.37 4.40
N VAL A 13 -0.95 -15.40 3.25
CA VAL A 13 -0.32 -15.11 1.95
C VAL A 13 -0.32 -13.60 1.75
N ALA A 14 0.80 -12.96 2.06
CA ALA A 14 1.00 -11.53 1.99
C ALA A 14 2.22 -11.23 1.11
N PRO A 15 2.03 -11.06 -0.22
CA PRO A 15 3.15 -10.89 -1.13
C PRO A 15 4.06 -9.70 -0.78
N TYR A 16 3.50 -8.66 -0.17
CA TYR A 16 4.24 -7.58 0.45
C TYR A 16 4.15 -7.67 1.97
N PHE A 17 5.30 -7.73 2.62
CA PHE A 17 5.47 -7.75 4.07
C PHE A 17 6.82 -7.07 4.41
N PRO A 18 7.01 -6.46 5.60
CA PRO A 18 8.29 -5.89 5.98
C PRO A 18 9.49 -6.79 5.65
N PRO A 19 10.63 -6.23 5.20
CA PRO A 19 10.95 -4.80 5.17
C PRO A 19 10.32 -4.05 3.99
N ASN A 20 9.49 -4.66 3.13
CA ASN A 20 8.81 -3.88 2.10
C ASN A 20 7.90 -2.79 2.73
N ASN A 21 7.93 -1.59 2.17
CA ASN A 21 7.22 -0.42 2.73
C ASN A 21 5.91 -0.06 1.99
N TYR A 22 5.43 -0.90 1.06
CA TYR A 22 4.14 -0.67 0.41
C TYR A 22 3.00 -0.65 1.42
N VAL A 23 1.91 0.05 1.09
CA VAL A 23 0.67 0.09 1.90
C VAL A 23 0.17 -1.33 2.24
N GLY A 24 0.29 -2.27 1.29
CA GLY A 24 -0.07 -3.67 1.51
C GLY A 24 0.78 -4.36 2.58
N ALA A 25 2.07 -4.02 2.68
CA ALA A 25 2.96 -4.53 3.72
C ALA A 25 2.59 -3.98 5.11
N LYS A 26 2.24 -2.69 5.21
CA LYS A 26 1.80 -2.08 6.48
C LYS A 26 0.52 -2.72 7.01
N ARG A 27 -0.50 -2.86 6.15
CA ARG A 27 -1.77 -3.55 6.52
C ARG A 27 -1.52 -5.00 6.95
N ALA A 28 -0.68 -5.71 6.20
CA ALA A 28 -0.31 -7.09 6.51
C ALA A 28 0.42 -7.19 7.86
N LEU A 29 1.37 -6.29 8.13
CA LEU A 29 2.07 -6.18 9.41
C LEU A 29 1.08 -5.93 10.56
N HIS A 30 0.20 -4.95 10.42
CA HIS A 30 -0.78 -4.63 11.45
C HIS A 30 -1.68 -5.83 11.79
N PHE A 31 -2.20 -6.55 10.80
CA PHE A 31 -2.98 -7.76 11.08
C PHE A 31 -2.13 -8.87 11.70
N ALA A 32 -0.89 -9.09 11.24
CA ALA A 32 0.00 -10.07 11.84
C ALA A 32 0.32 -9.76 13.32
N THR A 33 0.38 -8.48 13.69
CA THR A 33 0.59 -8.04 15.06
C THR A 33 -0.68 -8.16 15.90
N HIS A 34 -1.76 -7.50 15.47
CA HIS A 34 -2.93 -7.28 16.34
C HIS A 34 -3.88 -8.48 16.42
N LEU A 35 -3.95 -9.34 15.38
CA LEU A 35 -4.79 -10.55 15.44
C LEU A 35 -4.30 -11.59 16.47
N GLN A 36 -3.04 -11.49 16.90
CA GLN A 36 -2.52 -12.35 17.97
C GLN A 36 -3.23 -12.13 19.30
N HIS A 37 -3.72 -10.90 19.57
CA HIS A 37 -4.51 -10.60 20.76
C HIS A 37 -5.89 -11.31 20.74
N ASP A 38 -6.41 -11.60 19.55
CA ASP A 38 -7.63 -12.39 19.34
C ASP A 38 -7.37 -13.90 19.26
N GLY A 39 -6.14 -14.35 19.54
CA GLY A 39 -5.76 -15.75 19.53
C GLY A 39 -5.44 -16.32 18.13
N TYR A 40 -5.18 -15.48 17.12
CA TYR A 40 -4.78 -15.94 15.78
C TYR A 40 -3.29 -15.72 15.55
N ARG A 41 -2.56 -16.78 15.19
CA ARG A 41 -1.12 -16.69 14.92
C ARG A 41 -0.81 -16.92 13.43
N PRO A 42 -0.19 -15.96 12.73
CA PRO A 42 0.09 -16.12 11.32
C PRO A 42 1.32 -17.01 11.06
N VAL A 43 1.23 -17.77 9.97
CA VAL A 43 2.38 -18.27 9.20
C VAL A 43 2.43 -17.45 7.91
N VAL A 44 3.39 -16.52 7.82
CA VAL A 44 3.46 -15.54 6.73
C VAL A 44 4.24 -16.12 5.54
N ILE A 45 3.62 -16.09 4.36
CA ILE A 45 4.26 -16.32 3.07
C ILE A 45 4.34 -14.98 2.33
N THR A 46 5.55 -14.55 2.00
CA THR A 46 5.79 -13.24 1.37
C THR A 46 6.85 -13.33 0.26
N LEU A 47 6.84 -12.40 -0.68
CA LEU A 47 7.90 -12.33 -1.70
C LEU A 47 9.20 -11.80 -1.07
N ASP A 48 10.34 -12.18 -1.63
CA ASP A 48 11.62 -11.59 -1.24
C ASP A 48 11.65 -10.08 -1.53
N ALA A 49 12.13 -9.30 -0.57
CA ALA A 49 11.97 -7.84 -0.51
C ALA A 49 13.05 -7.12 -1.34
N ALA A 50 13.23 -7.51 -2.60
CA ALA A 50 14.27 -6.95 -3.46
C ALA A 50 14.01 -5.48 -3.88
N PHE A 51 12.78 -4.97 -3.72
CA PHE A 51 12.37 -3.63 -4.10
C PHE A 51 11.69 -2.90 -2.93
N GLU A 52 12.01 -1.62 -2.76
CA GLU A 52 11.39 -0.70 -1.77
C GLU A 52 11.41 -1.25 -0.33
N ALA A 53 12.58 -1.74 0.09
CA ALA A 53 12.80 -2.17 1.46
C ALA A 53 13.14 -0.98 2.37
N ASP A 54 12.43 -0.87 3.48
CA ASP A 54 12.74 -0.01 4.61
C ASP A 54 13.10 -0.87 5.81
N SER A 55 14.40 -0.91 6.14
CA SER A 55 14.90 -1.66 7.29
C SER A 55 14.36 -1.14 8.63
N ALA A 56 13.87 0.11 8.68
CA ALA A 56 13.25 0.66 9.88
C ALA A 56 11.92 -0.03 10.24
N LEU A 57 11.34 -0.82 9.31
CA LEU A 57 10.15 -1.62 9.59
C LEU A 57 10.47 -2.97 10.23
N LEU A 58 11.71 -3.47 10.16
CA LEU A 58 12.09 -4.78 10.72
C LEU A 58 11.88 -4.88 12.23
N PRO A 59 12.24 -3.87 13.05
CA PRO A 59 11.98 -3.91 14.49
C PRO A 59 10.50 -3.98 14.87
N LEU A 60 9.60 -3.65 13.94
CA LEU A 60 8.15 -3.65 14.16
C LEU A 60 7.50 -5.02 13.89
N VAL A 61 8.25 -5.94 13.28
CA VAL A 61 7.75 -7.27 12.92
C VAL A 61 7.55 -8.09 14.20
N PRO A 62 6.33 -8.63 14.45
CA PRO A 62 6.09 -9.45 15.63
C PRO A 62 6.81 -10.79 15.53
N ASP A 63 6.90 -11.52 16.65
CA ASP A 63 7.48 -12.87 16.70
C ASP A 63 6.56 -13.92 16.03
N VAL A 64 6.64 -13.96 14.69
CA VAL A 64 5.82 -14.83 13.83
C VAL A 64 6.69 -15.54 12.80
N GLU A 65 6.19 -16.68 12.32
CA GLU A 65 6.88 -17.46 11.30
C GLU A 65 6.75 -16.76 9.94
N ILE A 66 7.89 -16.43 9.30
CA ILE A 66 7.93 -15.73 8.00
C ILE A 66 8.75 -16.54 7.00
N HIS A 67 8.16 -16.80 5.83
CA HIS A 67 8.81 -17.46 4.71
C HIS A 67 8.83 -16.57 3.48
N ARG A 68 10.04 -16.22 3.06
CA ARG A 68 10.27 -15.46 1.84
C ARG A 68 10.44 -16.41 0.67
N ILE A 69 9.60 -16.26 -0.34
CA ILE A 69 9.67 -17.00 -1.60
C ILE A 69 10.34 -16.11 -2.66
N LEU A 70 11.32 -16.66 -3.36
CA LEU A 70 12.00 -15.94 -4.44
C LEU A 70 11.00 -15.70 -5.58
N GLY A 71 10.61 -14.44 -5.76
CA GLY A 71 9.97 -13.99 -6.99
C GLY A 71 11.03 -14.03 -8.08
N GLY A 72 11.00 -15.02 -8.97
CA GLY A 72 12.08 -15.39 -9.90
C GLY A 72 12.57 -14.28 -10.86
N VAL A 73 13.24 -13.26 -10.35
CA VAL A 73 13.96 -12.23 -11.10
C VAL A 73 15.44 -12.36 -10.74
N GLN A 74 16.20 -13.13 -11.52
CA GLN A 74 17.65 -13.06 -11.46
C GLN A 74 18.12 -11.66 -11.88
N LYS A 75 19.07 -11.10 -11.12
CA LYS A 75 19.87 -9.94 -11.54
C LYS A 75 20.50 -10.25 -12.90
N LYS A 76 20.09 -9.57 -13.97
CA LYS A 76 20.96 -9.44 -15.14
C LYS A 76 22.05 -8.45 -14.76
N ALA A 77 23.19 -8.96 -14.35
CA ALA A 77 24.43 -8.22 -14.48
C ALA A 77 24.54 -7.80 -15.94
N ILE A 78 24.54 -6.50 -16.19
CA ILE A 78 24.95 -5.94 -17.48
C ILE A 78 26.46 -6.21 -17.57
N GLN A 79 26.82 -7.42 -17.99
CA GLN A 79 28.10 -7.65 -18.65
C GLN A 79 27.90 -7.15 -20.08
N THR A 80 28.07 -5.85 -20.28
CA THR A 80 28.46 -5.35 -21.60
C THR A 80 29.87 -5.85 -21.85
N GLY A 81 29.97 -7.01 -22.47
CA GLY A 81 31.15 -7.43 -23.19
C GLY A 81 31.30 -6.56 -24.43
N SER A 82 32.00 -5.45 -24.30
CA SER A 82 32.61 -4.74 -25.41
C SER A 82 34.12 -4.83 -25.25
N LYS A 83 34.74 -5.72 -26.05
CA LYS A 83 36.20 -5.68 -26.30
C LYS A 83 36.52 -4.51 -27.26
N PRO A 84 37.77 -4.02 -27.21
CA PRO A 84 38.09 -2.61 -27.44
C PRO A 84 38.40 -2.30 -28.91
N GLY A 85 37.98 -1.11 -29.35
CA GLY A 85 38.47 -0.43 -30.54
C GLY A 85 38.81 1.02 -30.20
N ALA A 86 40.07 1.39 -30.46
CA ALA A 86 40.67 2.73 -30.63
C ALA A 86 39.68 3.92 -30.80
N THR A 87 39.88 5.13 -30.28
CA THR A 87 41.09 5.96 -30.08
C THR A 87 40.68 7.29 -29.40
N ALA A 88 41.62 7.91 -28.66
CA ALA A 88 41.73 9.34 -28.30
C ALA A 88 40.50 10.04 -27.68
N GLY A 89 40.52 10.59 -26.47
CA GLY A 89 41.56 11.37 -25.80
C GLY A 89 40.89 12.67 -25.33
N ILE A 90 40.95 12.94 -24.02
CA ILE A 90 40.99 14.24 -23.34
C ILE A 90 40.67 13.96 -21.86
N GLU A 91 41.73 14.01 -21.06
CA GLU A 91 41.68 14.11 -19.60
C GLU A 91 41.33 15.54 -19.20
N THR A 92 40.51 15.71 -18.17
CA THR A 92 40.73 16.76 -17.14
C THR A 92 40.13 16.27 -15.81
N GLY A 93 40.86 16.50 -14.72
CA GLY A 93 40.81 15.73 -13.48
C GLY A 93 39.72 16.09 -12.45
N SER A 94 39.30 15.04 -11.71
CA SER A 94 39.22 14.88 -10.23
C SER A 94 38.41 15.82 -9.32
N PRO A 95 38.02 15.42 -8.07
CA PRO A 95 38.10 14.10 -7.41
C PRO A 95 36.82 13.60 -6.70
N SER A 96 36.67 12.27 -6.70
CA SER A 96 36.38 11.36 -5.56
C SER A 96 35.92 11.97 -4.22
N SER A 97 34.75 11.53 -3.74
CA SER A 97 34.58 11.15 -2.33
C SER A 97 33.79 9.83 -2.23
N ALA A 98 34.45 8.82 -1.66
CA ALA A 98 33.92 7.47 -1.47
C ALA A 98 33.18 7.40 -0.12
N GLY A 99 31.89 7.04 -0.16
CA GLY A 99 31.12 6.62 1.02
C GLY A 99 31.17 5.09 1.19
N PRO A 100 31.19 4.55 2.41
CA PRO A 100 31.44 3.13 2.64
C PRO A 100 30.25 2.26 2.21
N ARG A 101 30.55 1.22 1.44
CA ARG A 101 29.62 0.11 1.15
C ARG A 101 29.30 -0.63 2.46
N SER A 102 28.05 -0.58 2.90
CA SER A 102 27.55 -1.42 3.98
C SER A 102 27.49 -2.88 3.51
N LYS A 103 28.00 -3.79 4.37
CA LYS A 103 27.94 -5.24 4.17
C LYS A 103 26.49 -5.74 4.34
N PRO A 104 26.10 -6.88 3.73
CA PRO A 104 24.79 -7.47 3.96
C PRO A 104 24.68 -7.91 5.43
N VAL A 105 23.61 -7.51 6.09
CA VAL A 105 23.25 -7.92 7.46
C VAL A 105 22.86 -9.40 7.44
N GLY A 106 23.41 -10.14 8.40
CA GLY A 106 23.31 -11.59 8.50
C GLY A 106 21.88 -12.11 8.67
N SER A 107 21.60 -13.22 7.98
CA SER A 107 20.42 -14.05 8.15
C SER A 107 20.47 -14.72 9.53
N VAL A 108 19.50 -14.41 10.40
CA VAL A 108 19.23 -15.25 11.57
C VAL A 108 18.34 -16.40 11.09
N SER A 109 18.96 -17.54 10.81
CA SER A 109 18.26 -18.78 10.47
C SER A 109 17.95 -19.55 11.75
N ALA A 110 16.68 -19.56 12.15
CA ALA A 110 16.18 -20.59 13.06
C ALA A 110 16.13 -21.93 12.30
N GLU A 111 16.72 -22.98 12.86
CA GLU A 111 16.75 -24.31 12.26
C GLU A 111 15.33 -24.87 12.10
N ALA A 112 14.85 -24.92 10.86
CA ALA A 112 13.61 -25.60 10.49
C ALA A 112 13.87 -27.10 10.26
N PRO A 113 12.93 -28.00 10.58
CA PRO A 113 13.05 -29.41 10.22
C PRO A 113 13.17 -29.57 8.70
N SER A 114 14.07 -30.46 8.27
CA SER A 114 14.42 -30.69 6.87
C SER A 114 13.19 -31.05 6.03
N SER A 115 12.95 -30.32 4.94
CA SER A 115 11.86 -30.61 4.01
C SER A 115 12.01 -31.99 3.36
N PRO A 116 10.91 -32.71 3.08
CA PRO A 116 10.94 -33.99 2.37
C PRO A 116 11.70 -33.94 1.04
N ARG A 117 12.45 -35.00 0.71
CA ARG A 117 13.32 -35.10 -0.49
C ARG A 117 12.64 -34.75 -1.82
N TRP A 118 11.35 -35.00 -1.95
CA TRP A 118 10.59 -34.68 -3.18
C TRP A 118 10.37 -33.17 -3.38
N ILE A 119 10.32 -32.39 -2.29
CA ILE A 119 10.25 -30.92 -2.33
C ILE A 119 11.61 -30.34 -2.75
N GLN A 120 12.71 -30.92 -2.24
CA GLN A 120 14.07 -30.54 -2.64
C GLN A 120 14.34 -30.80 -4.12
N TRP A 121 13.73 -31.85 -4.68
CA TRP A 121 13.82 -32.19 -6.10
C TRP A 121 13.08 -31.19 -7.00
N LEU A 122 11.88 -30.74 -6.63
CA LEU A 122 11.13 -29.73 -7.39
C LEU A 122 11.83 -28.35 -7.40
N ALA A 123 12.54 -28.01 -6.31
CA ALA A 123 13.31 -26.77 -6.21
C ALA A 123 14.56 -26.73 -7.12
N GLN A 124 14.99 -27.88 -7.66
CA GLN A 124 16.19 -28.00 -8.51
C GLN A 124 15.88 -27.89 -10.02
N LEU A 125 14.61 -27.72 -10.40
CA LEU A 125 14.24 -27.57 -11.81
C LEU A 125 14.73 -26.20 -12.36
N PRO A 126 15.45 -26.17 -13.50
CA PRO A 126 16.02 -24.94 -14.03
C PRO A 126 14.95 -23.90 -14.39
N PRO A 127 15.27 -22.60 -14.31
CA PRO A 127 14.38 -21.55 -14.79
C PRO A 127 14.23 -21.65 -16.31
N VAL A 128 13.03 -21.94 -16.79
CA VAL A 128 12.68 -21.78 -18.22
C VAL A 128 12.74 -20.29 -18.53
N GLN A 129 13.63 -19.90 -19.45
CA GLN A 129 13.73 -18.53 -19.94
C GLN A 129 12.49 -18.22 -20.79
N THR A 130 11.60 -17.36 -20.30
CA THR A 130 10.44 -16.90 -21.09
C THR A 130 10.86 -15.76 -22.01
N ALA A 131 11.61 -16.09 -23.05
CA ALA A 131 11.51 -15.34 -24.30
C ALA A 131 10.32 -15.94 -25.07
N THR A 132 9.35 -15.10 -25.44
CA THR A 132 8.22 -15.41 -26.34
C THR A 132 7.19 -16.45 -25.86
N LEU A 133 6.25 -16.00 -25.02
CA LEU A 133 4.84 -16.44 -25.02
C LEU A 133 3.96 -15.21 -24.70
N GLN A 134 3.93 -14.27 -25.65
CA GLN A 134 3.11 -13.06 -25.61
C GLN A 134 1.73 -13.33 -26.25
N THR A 135 0.88 -14.11 -25.59
CA THR A 135 -0.55 -14.17 -25.93
C THR A 135 -1.32 -13.24 -24.98
N ARG A 136 -2.00 -12.24 -25.56
CA ARG A 136 -2.55 -11.03 -24.90
C ARG A 136 -3.77 -11.24 -23.97
N GLY A 137 -4.02 -12.45 -23.47
CA GLY A 137 -5.23 -12.78 -22.67
C GLY A 137 -4.97 -13.10 -21.19
N LEU A 138 -4.01 -13.98 -20.90
CA LEU A 138 -3.71 -14.43 -19.52
C LEU A 138 -2.92 -13.42 -18.66
N GLN A 139 -2.58 -12.25 -19.21
CA GLN A 139 -1.68 -11.28 -18.59
C GLN A 139 -2.27 -10.57 -17.38
N THR A 140 -3.60 -10.55 -17.20
CA THR A 140 -4.23 -9.80 -16.11
C THR A 140 -3.87 -10.39 -14.75
N LEU A 141 -3.87 -11.73 -14.62
CA LEU A 141 -3.71 -12.40 -13.33
C LEU A 141 -2.43 -13.25 -13.20
N LEU A 142 -1.73 -13.51 -14.31
CA LEU A 142 -0.36 -14.03 -14.28
C LEU A 142 0.63 -12.87 -14.25
N ASP A 143 0.78 -12.27 -13.07
CA ASP A 143 1.83 -11.29 -12.83
C ASP A 143 3.24 -11.93 -12.95
N ARG A 144 4.27 -11.07 -12.93
CA ARG A 144 5.68 -11.50 -13.06
C ARG A 144 6.15 -12.52 -12.02
N TYR A 145 5.42 -12.71 -10.93
CA TYR A 145 5.75 -13.60 -9.83
C TYR A 145 5.05 -14.96 -9.92
N ALA A 146 4.08 -15.13 -10.83
CA ALA A 146 3.27 -16.34 -10.95
C ALA A 146 4.10 -17.63 -11.00
N MET A 147 5.23 -17.63 -11.72
CA MET A 147 6.12 -18.80 -11.80
C MET A 147 6.90 -19.07 -10.51
N GLY A 148 7.29 -18.03 -9.77
CA GLY A 148 7.93 -18.19 -8.46
C GLY A 148 6.94 -18.73 -7.43
N VAL A 149 5.73 -18.17 -7.44
CA VAL A 149 4.59 -18.62 -6.64
C VAL A 149 4.22 -20.07 -6.92
N ALA A 150 4.13 -20.47 -8.20
CA ALA A 150 3.84 -21.85 -8.59
C ALA A 150 4.90 -22.84 -8.10
N ARG A 151 6.20 -22.48 -8.16
CA ARG A 151 7.29 -23.30 -7.63
C ARG A 151 7.25 -23.42 -6.10
N ALA A 152 6.81 -22.36 -5.41
CA ALA A 152 6.69 -22.36 -3.96
C ALA A 152 5.46 -23.14 -3.44
N PHE A 153 4.48 -23.44 -4.31
CA PHE A 153 3.22 -24.06 -3.90
C PHE A 153 3.37 -25.32 -3.02
N PRO A 154 4.22 -26.32 -3.35
CA PRO A 154 4.37 -27.51 -2.50
C PRO A 154 4.91 -27.17 -1.10
N GLN A 155 5.83 -26.21 -1.02
CA GLN A 155 6.39 -25.77 0.26
C GLN A 155 5.34 -25.04 1.09
N VAL A 156 4.52 -24.19 0.47
CA VAL A 156 3.45 -23.47 1.16
C VAL A 156 2.39 -24.43 1.71
N VAL A 157 2.01 -25.45 0.93
CA VAL A 157 1.11 -26.53 1.38
C VAL A 157 1.70 -27.27 2.57
N TRP A 158 2.97 -27.71 2.48
CA TRP A 158 3.64 -28.41 3.58
C TRP A 158 3.65 -27.57 4.86
N ARG A 159 3.96 -26.27 4.76
CA ARG A 159 3.95 -25.35 5.91
C ARG A 159 2.57 -25.18 6.51
N THR A 160 1.55 -25.06 5.65
CA THR A 160 0.15 -24.95 6.08
C THR A 160 -0.26 -26.17 6.92
N ILE A 161 0.12 -27.37 6.48
CA ILE A 161 -0.15 -28.62 7.19
C ILE A 161 0.70 -28.74 8.45
N ALA A 162 2.01 -28.47 8.37
CA ALA A 162 2.96 -28.61 9.48
C ALA A 162 2.60 -27.68 10.64
N ALA A 163 2.20 -26.45 10.35
CA ALA A 163 1.74 -25.47 11.34
C ALA A 163 0.29 -25.70 11.80
N ARG A 164 -0.42 -26.68 11.22
CA ARG A 164 -1.83 -27.00 11.52
C ARG A 164 -2.75 -25.79 11.33
N CYS A 165 -2.53 -25.03 10.26
CA CYS A 165 -3.33 -23.85 9.94
C CYS A 165 -4.82 -24.23 9.84
N ARG A 166 -5.67 -23.36 10.39
CA ARG A 166 -7.12 -23.55 10.46
C ARG A 166 -7.89 -22.79 9.37
N LEU A 167 -7.24 -21.78 8.78
CA LEU A 167 -7.79 -20.96 7.70
C LEU A 167 -6.65 -20.40 6.83
N VAL A 168 -7.01 -19.94 5.64
CA VAL A 168 -6.11 -19.21 4.74
C VAL A 168 -6.60 -17.77 4.59
N TYR A 169 -5.74 -16.82 4.88
CA TYR A 169 -5.91 -15.41 4.58
C TYR A 169 -4.95 -15.04 3.44
N ALA A 170 -5.47 -14.48 2.35
CA ALA A 170 -4.64 -14.05 1.22
C ALA A 170 -4.98 -12.61 0.82
N THR A 171 -3.98 -11.73 0.85
CA THR A 171 -4.15 -10.33 0.48
C THR A 171 -3.66 -10.06 -0.94
N PHE A 172 -4.43 -9.26 -1.66
CA PHE A 172 -4.22 -8.94 -3.06
C PHE A 172 -3.06 -7.96 -3.25
N GLY A 173 -2.37 -8.04 -4.38
CA GLY A 173 -1.22 -7.21 -4.72
C GLY A 173 0.09 -7.96 -4.51
N PRO A 174 0.57 -8.72 -5.51
CA PRO A 174 0.03 -8.93 -6.85
C PRO A 174 -0.93 -10.15 -6.91
N PRO A 175 -1.69 -10.35 -8.00
CA PRO A 175 -2.78 -11.35 -8.04
C PRO A 175 -2.36 -12.81 -7.81
N SER A 176 -1.12 -13.17 -8.13
CA SER A 176 -0.57 -14.51 -7.87
C SER A 176 -0.66 -14.90 -6.39
N GLY A 177 -0.64 -13.94 -5.46
CA GLY A 177 -0.82 -14.19 -4.03
C GLY A 177 -2.20 -14.75 -3.69
N VAL A 178 -3.28 -14.15 -4.21
CA VAL A 178 -4.65 -14.64 -3.94
C VAL A 178 -4.95 -15.96 -4.65
N LEU A 179 -4.36 -16.18 -5.83
CA LEU A 179 -4.45 -17.46 -6.53
C LEU A 179 -3.74 -18.57 -5.74
N LEU A 180 -2.55 -18.29 -5.19
CA LEU A 180 -1.84 -19.20 -4.31
C LEU A 180 -2.67 -19.55 -3.08
N GLY A 181 -3.20 -18.53 -2.39
CA GLY A 181 -4.05 -18.71 -1.23
C GLY A 181 -5.26 -19.61 -1.52
N ALA A 182 -5.97 -19.35 -2.62
CA ALA A 182 -7.12 -20.14 -3.02
C ALA A 182 -6.75 -21.60 -3.36
N ALA A 183 -5.66 -21.82 -4.08
CA ALA A 183 -5.19 -23.16 -4.40
C ALA A 183 -4.80 -23.96 -3.14
N VAL A 184 -4.11 -23.32 -2.19
CA VAL A 184 -3.70 -23.95 -0.92
C VAL A 184 -4.92 -24.25 -0.04
N ALA A 185 -5.86 -23.30 0.08
CA ALA A 185 -7.10 -23.47 0.83
C ALA A 185 -7.91 -24.66 0.29
N ARG A 186 -8.06 -24.77 -1.03
CA ARG A 186 -8.77 -25.87 -1.67
C ARG A 186 -8.10 -27.22 -1.44
N LEU A 187 -6.77 -27.29 -1.60
CA LEU A 187 -6.02 -28.54 -1.41
C LEU A 187 -6.02 -29.01 0.06
N CYS A 188 -5.98 -28.07 1.01
CA CYS A 188 -5.98 -28.37 2.43
C CYS A 188 -7.38 -28.41 3.06
N SER A 189 -8.44 -28.20 2.26
CA SER A 189 -9.83 -28.09 2.74
C SER A 189 -10.00 -27.08 3.88
N LEU A 190 -9.38 -25.90 3.74
CA LEU A 190 -9.46 -24.80 4.70
C LEU A 190 -10.35 -23.67 4.18
N PRO A 191 -11.05 -22.95 5.08
CA PRO A 191 -11.78 -21.74 4.70
C PRO A 191 -10.80 -20.65 4.21
N LEU A 192 -11.23 -19.92 3.19
CA LEU A 192 -10.45 -18.87 2.53
C LEU A 192 -11.04 -17.50 2.80
N VAL A 193 -10.24 -16.57 3.32
CA VAL A 193 -10.54 -15.15 3.41
C VAL A 193 -9.65 -14.40 2.44
N LEU A 194 -10.27 -13.70 1.48
CA LEU A 194 -9.58 -12.91 0.46
C LEU A 194 -9.60 -11.44 0.83
N ASP A 195 -8.46 -10.79 1.01
CA ASP A 195 -8.35 -9.34 1.21
C ASP A 195 -7.98 -8.67 -0.11
N PHE A 196 -9.00 -8.33 -0.89
CA PHE A 196 -8.86 -7.66 -2.19
C PHE A 196 -8.35 -6.22 -2.06
N ARG A 197 -8.60 -5.59 -0.92
CA ARG A 197 -8.25 -4.19 -0.66
C ARG A 197 -8.99 -3.27 -1.64
N ASP A 198 -8.29 -2.75 -2.64
CA ASP A 198 -8.86 -1.89 -3.67
C ASP A 198 -9.62 -2.72 -4.72
N PRO A 199 -10.57 -2.12 -5.46
CA PRO A 199 -11.15 -2.76 -6.64
C PRO A 199 -10.06 -3.20 -7.63
N TYR A 200 -10.27 -4.37 -8.22
CA TYR A 200 -9.38 -4.90 -9.26
C TYR A 200 -10.06 -4.86 -10.63
N THR A 201 -10.91 -5.83 -10.97
CA THR A 201 -11.58 -5.84 -12.30
C THR A 201 -12.55 -4.68 -12.50
N LEU A 202 -13.06 -4.12 -11.40
CA LEU A 202 -14.04 -3.03 -11.37
C LEU A 202 -13.38 -1.66 -11.22
N GLU A 203 -12.05 -1.58 -11.11
CA GLU A 203 -11.34 -0.29 -11.04
C GLU A 203 -11.38 0.41 -12.41
N PRO A 204 -11.98 1.61 -12.52
CA PRO A 204 -12.20 2.26 -13.82
C PRO A 204 -10.93 2.51 -14.64
N ASN A 205 -9.82 2.95 -14.02
CA ASN A 205 -8.61 3.30 -14.77
C ASN A 205 -7.92 2.06 -15.34
N LEU A 206 -7.86 0.97 -14.57
CA LEU A 206 -7.29 -0.31 -14.96
C LEU A 206 -8.17 -0.94 -16.06
N ARG A 207 -9.48 -0.95 -15.85
CA ARG A 207 -10.45 -1.52 -16.79
C ARG A 207 -10.49 -0.78 -18.12
N ALA A 208 -10.28 0.54 -18.14
CA ALA A 208 -10.22 1.34 -19.37
C ALA A 208 -9.09 0.91 -20.32
N GLY A 209 -8.02 0.30 -19.80
CA GLY A 209 -6.91 -0.23 -20.61
C GLY A 209 -7.10 -1.65 -21.12
N TRP A 210 -8.21 -2.33 -20.81
CA TRP A 210 -8.41 -3.75 -21.09
C TRP A 210 -9.36 -4.00 -22.27
N SER A 211 -9.10 -5.07 -23.03
CA SER A 211 -10.05 -5.54 -24.04
C SER A 211 -11.27 -6.21 -23.38
N PRO A 212 -12.42 -6.31 -24.07
CA PRO A 212 -13.57 -7.05 -23.57
C PRO A 212 -13.25 -8.50 -23.15
N GLU A 213 -12.35 -9.18 -23.88
CA GLU A 213 -11.90 -10.53 -23.58
C GLU A 213 -11.07 -10.59 -22.30
N ALA A 214 -10.19 -9.61 -22.08
CA ALA A 214 -9.36 -9.52 -20.88
C ALA A 214 -10.21 -9.26 -19.64
N ILE A 215 -11.22 -8.38 -19.77
CA ILE A 215 -12.25 -8.13 -18.76
C ILE A 215 -12.99 -9.44 -18.42
N ARG A 216 -13.53 -10.14 -19.42
CA ARG A 216 -14.26 -11.40 -19.21
C ARG A 216 -13.40 -12.45 -18.51
N GLN A 217 -12.12 -12.57 -18.89
CA GLN A 217 -11.18 -13.49 -18.25
C GLN A 217 -10.89 -13.11 -16.79
N ALA A 218 -10.64 -11.83 -16.52
CA ALA A 218 -10.34 -11.37 -15.18
C ALA A 218 -11.53 -11.57 -14.23
N GLU A 219 -12.74 -11.23 -14.67
CA GLU A 219 -13.96 -11.48 -13.89
C GLU A 219 -14.28 -12.98 -13.75
N TRP A 220 -13.96 -13.80 -14.75
CA TRP A 220 -14.10 -15.26 -14.62
C TRP A 220 -13.22 -15.81 -13.50
N ILE A 221 -12.00 -15.30 -13.35
CA ILE A 221 -11.11 -15.71 -12.26
C ILE A 221 -11.56 -15.13 -10.92
N GLU A 222 -12.05 -13.88 -10.87
CA GLU A 222 -12.68 -13.35 -9.65
C GLU A 222 -13.85 -14.24 -9.20
N ARG A 223 -14.73 -14.66 -10.12
CA ARG A 223 -15.81 -15.62 -9.80
C ARG A 223 -15.27 -16.94 -9.27
N TRP A 224 -14.19 -17.47 -9.83
CA TRP A 224 -13.56 -18.69 -9.33
C TRP A 224 -13.01 -18.52 -7.90
N LEU A 225 -12.38 -17.37 -7.61
CA LEU A 225 -11.92 -17.00 -6.28
C LEU A 225 -13.09 -16.88 -5.29
N PHE A 226 -14.13 -16.15 -5.67
CA PHE A 226 -15.30 -15.86 -4.81
C PHE A 226 -16.10 -17.11 -4.46
N ARG A 227 -16.25 -18.05 -5.40
CA ARG A 227 -16.91 -19.35 -5.12
C ARG A 227 -16.20 -20.19 -4.06
N SER A 228 -14.91 -19.96 -3.86
CA SER A 228 -14.10 -20.69 -2.88
C SER A 228 -13.90 -19.91 -1.58
N ALA A 229 -14.37 -18.66 -1.50
CA ALA A 229 -14.11 -17.76 -0.40
C ALA A 229 -15.23 -17.79 0.65
N ALA A 230 -14.85 -17.84 1.92
CA ALA A 230 -15.74 -17.59 3.06
C ALA A 230 -16.01 -16.09 3.26
N ALA A 231 -15.09 -15.22 2.83
CA ALA A 231 -15.24 -13.77 2.84
C ALA A 231 -14.30 -13.10 1.83
N VAL A 232 -14.75 -11.96 1.30
CA VAL A 232 -13.98 -11.04 0.47
C VAL A 232 -13.96 -9.67 1.16
N VAL A 233 -12.76 -9.23 1.55
CA VAL A 233 -12.52 -7.98 2.27
C VAL A 233 -12.08 -6.89 1.29
N LEU A 234 -12.77 -5.76 1.33
CA LEU A 234 -12.45 -4.54 0.58
C LEU A 234 -12.11 -3.40 1.54
N ASN A 235 -11.37 -2.40 1.08
CA ASN A 235 -10.83 -1.33 1.93
C ASN A 235 -11.69 -0.06 2.00
N THR A 236 -12.82 0.00 1.29
CA THR A 236 -13.76 1.12 1.30
C THR A 236 -15.20 0.60 1.24
N GLU A 237 -16.14 1.36 1.78
CA GLU A 237 -17.58 1.04 1.66
C GLU A 237 -18.04 1.23 0.22
N SER A 238 -17.49 2.23 -0.49
CA SER A 238 -17.73 2.42 -1.92
C SER A 238 -17.34 1.18 -2.75
N ALA A 239 -16.19 0.54 -2.45
CA ALA A 239 -15.78 -0.69 -3.13
C ALA A 239 -16.67 -1.89 -2.72
N GLN A 240 -17.02 -2.01 -1.43
CA GLN A 240 -17.96 -3.03 -0.97
C GLN A 240 -19.27 -2.98 -1.75
N LYS A 241 -19.90 -1.80 -1.82
CA LYS A 241 -21.15 -1.59 -2.54
C LYS A 241 -21.01 -1.87 -4.04
N MET A 242 -19.89 -1.46 -4.64
CA MET A 242 -19.57 -1.71 -6.04
C MET A 242 -19.55 -3.23 -6.35
N TYR A 243 -18.84 -4.02 -5.55
CA TYR A 243 -18.77 -5.48 -5.73
C TYR A 243 -20.10 -6.17 -5.44
N GLN A 244 -20.80 -5.78 -4.35
CA GLN A 244 -22.13 -6.31 -4.02
C GLN A 244 -23.12 -6.08 -5.16
N THR A 245 -23.10 -4.89 -5.79
CA THR A 245 -24.00 -4.55 -6.90
C THR A 245 -23.63 -5.34 -8.16
N HIS A 246 -22.34 -5.37 -8.53
CA HIS A 246 -21.88 -6.03 -9.75
C HIS A 246 -22.11 -7.55 -9.72
N TYR A 247 -21.95 -8.17 -8.56
CA TYR A 247 -22.01 -9.62 -8.37
C TYR A 247 -23.30 -10.12 -7.70
N ALA A 248 -24.32 -9.27 -7.56
CA ALA A 248 -25.57 -9.55 -6.83
C ALA A 248 -26.32 -10.80 -7.31
N ALA A 249 -26.25 -11.12 -8.59
CA ALA A 249 -26.93 -12.29 -9.17
C ALA A 249 -26.23 -13.62 -8.87
N GLU A 250 -24.96 -13.57 -8.44
CA GLU A 250 -24.10 -14.76 -8.31
C GLU A 250 -23.69 -15.03 -6.85
N PHE A 251 -23.62 -14.00 -6.01
CA PHE A 251 -23.09 -14.10 -4.66
C PHE A 251 -23.92 -13.31 -3.65
N PRO A 252 -24.06 -13.81 -2.41
CA PRO A 252 -24.78 -13.10 -1.35
C PRO A 252 -23.99 -11.85 -0.92
N PRO A 253 -24.66 -10.74 -0.54
CA PRO A 253 -23.99 -9.50 -0.17
C PRO A 253 -23.05 -9.65 1.04
N GLU A 254 -23.31 -10.60 1.94
CA GLU A 254 -22.51 -10.90 3.13
C GLU A 254 -21.11 -11.46 2.82
N LEU A 255 -20.91 -11.94 1.57
CA LEU A 255 -19.60 -12.35 1.09
C LEU A 255 -18.62 -11.17 1.10
N PHE A 256 -19.09 -9.97 0.80
CA PHE A 256 -18.26 -8.77 0.68
C PHE A 256 -18.35 -7.93 1.96
N THR A 257 -17.21 -7.65 2.58
CA THR A 257 -17.12 -6.85 3.80
C THR A 257 -16.09 -5.73 3.68
N CYS A 258 -16.37 -4.57 4.24
CA CYS A 258 -15.39 -3.48 4.32
C CYS A 258 -14.55 -3.61 5.59
N ILE A 259 -13.23 -3.67 5.43
CA ILE A 259 -12.27 -3.37 6.49
C ILE A 259 -11.27 -2.39 5.92
N ARG A 260 -11.45 -1.12 6.28
CA ARG A 260 -10.60 -0.02 5.84
C ARG A 260 -9.11 -0.26 6.10
N ASN A 261 -8.29 0.43 5.34
CA ASN A 261 -6.90 0.63 5.75
C ASN A 261 -6.88 1.35 7.12
N HIS A 262 -5.74 1.33 7.77
CA HIS A 262 -5.62 1.80 9.15
C HIS A 262 -4.16 2.11 9.48
N PHE A 263 -3.97 2.90 10.51
CA PHE A 263 -2.65 3.20 11.07
C PHE A 263 -2.50 2.55 12.44
N ASP A 264 -1.26 2.29 12.85
CA ASP A 264 -0.97 1.89 14.23
C ASP A 264 -0.42 3.11 14.99
N PRO A 265 -1.13 3.64 16.01
CA PRO A 265 -0.69 4.80 16.78
C PRO A 265 0.73 4.66 17.34
N ALA A 266 1.17 3.44 17.67
CA ALA A 266 2.51 3.21 18.21
C ALA A 266 3.62 3.59 17.24
N LEU A 267 3.33 3.65 15.93
CA LEU A 267 4.30 3.96 14.88
C LEU A 267 4.51 5.46 14.63
N TYR A 268 3.67 6.32 15.21
CA TYR A 268 3.70 7.78 15.00
C TYR A 268 3.95 8.56 16.30
N ALA A 269 4.21 7.86 17.42
CA ALA A 269 4.49 8.49 18.69
C ALA A 269 6.01 8.74 18.88
N PRO A 270 6.43 9.90 19.42
CA PRO A 270 5.60 11.08 19.76
C PRO A 270 5.28 11.93 18.53
N ASN A 271 4.06 12.47 18.47
CA ASN A 271 3.69 13.44 17.44
C ASN A 271 4.39 14.79 17.71
N PRO A 272 5.03 15.41 16.71
CA PRO A 272 5.60 16.76 16.83
C PRO A 272 4.56 17.82 17.24
N ALA A 273 5.05 18.92 17.81
CA ALA A 273 4.22 20.10 18.04
C ALA A 273 3.68 20.68 16.72
N PRO A 274 2.46 21.26 16.71
CA PRO A 274 1.93 21.96 15.54
C PRO A 274 2.83 23.13 15.11
N PRO A 275 2.84 23.47 13.81
CA PRO A 275 3.50 24.68 13.35
C PRO A 275 2.84 25.92 13.97
N MET A 276 3.63 26.98 14.16
CA MET A 276 3.13 28.25 14.68
C MET A 276 2.37 29.02 13.59
N PRO A 277 1.43 29.91 13.95
CA PRO A 277 0.68 30.70 12.96
C PRO A 277 1.57 31.54 12.04
N ASP A 278 2.73 32.00 12.55
CA ASP A 278 3.69 32.80 11.79
C ASP A 278 4.60 31.96 10.89
N ASP A 279 4.70 30.64 11.12
CA ASP A 279 5.47 29.75 10.25
C ASP A 279 4.91 29.74 8.82
N PRO A 280 5.75 29.47 7.80
CA PRO A 280 5.26 29.25 6.44
C PRO A 280 4.15 28.20 6.41
N PHE A 281 3.09 28.45 5.66
CA PHE A 281 2.01 27.50 5.44
C PHE A 281 2.52 26.34 4.56
N ARG A 282 3.04 25.30 5.21
CA ARG A 282 3.61 24.13 4.54
C ARG A 282 2.52 23.12 4.22
N ILE A 283 2.19 23.01 2.94
CA ILE A 283 1.33 21.97 2.38
C ILE A 283 2.21 20.78 2.05
N LEU A 284 2.00 19.64 2.68
CA LEU A 284 2.84 18.46 2.49
C LEU A 284 2.10 17.36 1.74
N TYR A 285 2.72 16.86 0.67
CA TYR A 285 2.27 15.67 -0.05
C TYR A 285 3.26 14.53 0.15
N TYR A 286 2.78 13.41 0.70
CA TYR A 286 3.57 12.22 0.98
C TYR A 286 3.41 11.17 -0.12
N GLY A 287 4.53 10.72 -0.69
CA GLY A 287 4.61 9.72 -1.75
C GLY A 287 4.85 10.30 -3.14
N HIS A 288 4.97 9.40 -4.12
CA HIS A 288 5.29 9.77 -5.50
C HIS A 288 4.10 10.41 -6.19
N LEU A 289 4.32 11.55 -6.82
CA LEU A 289 3.34 12.17 -7.72
C LEU A 289 3.31 11.35 -9.01
N ARG A 290 2.14 10.83 -9.37
CA ARG A 290 1.94 10.04 -10.59
C ARG A 290 0.98 10.78 -11.52
N PRO A 291 1.05 10.58 -12.84
CA PRO A 291 0.15 11.23 -13.79
C PRO A 291 -1.34 11.07 -13.45
N SER A 292 -1.72 9.93 -12.85
CA SER A 292 -3.10 9.64 -12.44
C SER A 292 -3.58 10.36 -11.16
N LYS A 293 -2.76 11.23 -10.55
CA LYS A 293 -3.05 11.92 -9.29
C LYS A 293 -3.38 13.41 -9.47
N ASN A 294 -3.68 13.84 -10.69
CA ASN A 294 -4.15 15.21 -11.02
C ASN A 294 -3.26 16.34 -10.47
N ALA A 295 -1.94 16.16 -10.47
CA ALA A 295 -1.00 17.14 -9.97
C ALA A 295 -1.16 18.53 -10.60
N LEU A 296 -1.37 18.56 -11.91
CA LEU A 296 -1.58 19.80 -12.67
C LEU A 296 -2.81 20.58 -12.19
N LEU A 297 -3.90 19.89 -11.84
CA LEU A 297 -5.11 20.52 -11.30
C LEU A 297 -4.81 21.22 -9.98
N PHE A 298 -4.13 20.51 -9.07
CA PHE A 298 -3.69 21.08 -7.80
C PHE A 298 -2.73 22.26 -8.00
N ALA A 299 -1.76 22.14 -8.91
CA ALA A 299 -0.79 23.19 -9.18
C ALA A 299 -1.48 24.49 -9.65
N LYS A 300 -2.49 24.39 -10.53
CA LYS A 300 -3.30 25.55 -10.95
C LYS A 300 -4.07 26.16 -9.79
N ALA A 301 -4.70 25.36 -8.94
CA ALA A 301 -5.43 25.85 -7.77
C ALA A 301 -4.49 26.51 -6.74
N TYR A 302 -3.32 25.93 -6.50
CA TYR A 302 -2.29 26.51 -5.64
C TYR A 302 -1.76 27.84 -6.19
N ARG A 303 -1.59 27.96 -7.52
CA ARG A 303 -1.28 29.23 -8.17
C ARG A 303 -2.41 30.25 -8.00
N GLY A 304 -3.67 29.80 -8.05
CA GLY A 304 -4.86 30.59 -7.75
C GLY A 304 -4.80 31.21 -6.35
N LEU A 305 -4.52 30.40 -5.32
CA LEU A 305 -4.33 30.86 -3.94
C LEU A 305 -3.25 31.94 -3.84
N ILE A 306 -2.06 31.66 -4.40
CA ILE A 306 -0.91 32.58 -4.36
C ILE A 306 -1.27 33.92 -4.96
N THR A 307 -1.95 33.91 -6.11
CA THR A 307 -2.36 35.14 -6.80
C THR A 307 -3.44 35.88 -6.02
N LYS A 308 -4.45 35.16 -5.51
CA LYS A 308 -5.59 35.73 -4.78
C LYS A 308 -5.17 36.45 -3.50
N LEU A 309 -4.20 35.90 -2.77
CA LEU A 309 -3.73 36.44 -1.50
C LEU A 309 -2.39 37.16 -1.57
N ASN A 310 -1.83 37.33 -2.78
CA ASN A 310 -0.52 37.94 -3.02
C ASN A 310 0.61 37.32 -2.16
N LEU A 311 0.64 35.99 -2.09
CA LEU A 311 1.58 35.25 -1.25
C LEU A 311 2.97 35.15 -1.90
N THR A 312 3.99 35.03 -1.05
CA THR A 312 5.38 34.78 -1.45
C THR A 312 5.85 33.38 -0.99
N PRO A 313 7.02 32.89 -1.42
CA PRO A 313 7.58 31.63 -0.92
C PRO A 313 7.89 31.59 0.58
N ARG A 314 7.87 32.74 1.26
CA ARG A 314 7.98 32.84 2.73
C ARG A 314 6.64 32.56 3.41
N ASP A 315 5.54 32.80 2.72
CA ASP A 315 4.19 32.68 3.28
C ASP A 315 3.64 31.26 3.13
N THR A 316 3.99 30.57 2.03
CA THR A 316 3.46 29.25 1.69
C THR A 316 4.45 28.41 0.89
N GLN A 317 4.47 27.10 1.15
CA GLN A 317 5.37 26.14 0.49
C GLN A 317 4.66 24.81 0.27
N LEU A 318 4.83 24.23 -0.93
CA LEU A 318 4.49 22.84 -1.22
C LEU A 318 5.71 21.96 -0.94
N VAL A 319 5.60 21.05 0.02
CA VAL A 319 6.65 20.12 0.42
C VAL A 319 6.29 18.72 -0.09
N MET A 320 7.10 18.21 -0.99
CA MET A 320 6.92 16.90 -1.63
C MET A 320 7.88 15.90 -0.99
N LEU A 321 7.34 14.90 -0.29
CA LEU A 321 8.10 13.80 0.27
C LEU A 321 8.00 12.58 -0.65
N GLY A 322 8.86 12.52 -1.67
CA GLY A 322 8.82 11.50 -2.70
C GLY A 322 9.18 12.06 -4.06
N GLU A 323 9.22 11.20 -5.07
CA GLU A 323 9.60 11.64 -6.41
C GLU A 323 8.50 12.47 -7.08
N ILE A 324 8.94 13.52 -7.76
CA ILE A 324 8.17 14.31 -8.70
C ILE A 324 8.67 13.94 -10.09
N THR A 325 7.77 13.65 -11.03
CA THR A 325 8.17 13.36 -12.41
C THR A 325 8.76 14.60 -13.08
N ASN A 326 9.62 14.43 -14.08
CA ASN A 326 10.15 15.56 -14.85
C ASN A 326 9.04 16.39 -15.51
N ASP A 327 7.97 15.72 -15.95
CA ASP A 327 6.80 16.38 -16.56
C ASP A 327 6.07 17.24 -15.53
N ASP A 328 5.83 16.72 -14.32
CA ASP A 328 5.23 17.49 -13.24
C ASP A 328 6.11 18.70 -12.88
N GLN A 329 7.44 18.51 -12.72
CA GLN A 329 8.37 19.61 -12.45
C GLN A 329 8.29 20.70 -13.53
N ALA A 330 8.23 20.31 -14.80
CA ALA A 330 8.08 21.25 -15.91
C ALA A 330 6.75 22.02 -15.85
N GLU A 331 5.65 21.37 -15.49
CA GLU A 331 4.36 22.04 -15.32
C GLU A 331 4.36 23.01 -14.12
N PHE A 332 4.93 22.62 -12.98
CA PHE A 332 5.11 23.52 -11.84
C PHE A 332 5.96 24.74 -12.23
N ALA A 333 7.02 24.55 -13.02
CA ALA A 333 7.85 25.65 -13.51
C ALA A 333 7.09 26.59 -14.47
N ARG A 334 6.29 26.05 -15.42
CA ARG A 334 5.46 26.84 -16.33
C ARG A 334 4.44 27.71 -15.60
N LEU A 335 3.92 27.23 -14.48
CA LEU A 335 3.00 27.99 -13.61
C LEU A 335 3.73 28.99 -12.68
N GLY A 336 5.06 29.10 -12.77
CA GLY A 336 5.87 29.97 -11.93
C GLY A 336 5.89 29.55 -10.46
N LEU A 337 5.75 28.24 -10.19
CA LEU A 337 5.71 27.67 -8.84
C LEU A 337 7.05 27.12 -8.36
N GLN A 338 8.10 27.18 -9.19
CA GLN A 338 9.41 26.58 -8.88
C GLN A 338 9.94 27.00 -7.49
N SER A 339 9.83 28.28 -7.13
CA SER A 339 10.28 28.80 -5.82
C SER A 339 9.38 28.42 -4.65
N TYR A 340 8.19 27.87 -4.91
CA TYR A 340 7.21 27.45 -3.90
C TYR A 340 7.25 25.95 -3.63
N VAL A 341 7.95 25.16 -4.44
CA VAL A 341 8.00 23.69 -4.33
C VAL A 341 9.34 23.26 -3.75
N GLN A 342 9.29 22.49 -2.67
CA GLN A 342 10.44 21.80 -2.09
C GLN A 342 10.27 20.30 -2.29
N SER A 343 11.28 19.68 -2.90
CA SER A 343 11.32 18.23 -3.07
C SER A 343 12.33 17.63 -2.11
N HIS A 344 11.91 16.65 -1.33
CA HIS A 344 12.80 15.85 -0.51
C HIS A 344 13.05 14.50 -1.20
N PRO A 345 14.29 13.97 -1.12
CA PRO A 345 14.54 12.60 -1.54
C PRO A 345 13.73 11.62 -0.67
N TRP A 346 13.77 10.34 -1.04
CA TRP A 346 13.19 9.30 -0.21
C TRP A 346 13.72 9.37 1.23
N VAL A 347 12.80 9.35 2.20
CA VAL A 347 13.10 9.34 3.64
C VAL A 347 12.55 8.06 4.27
N PRO A 348 13.23 7.47 5.27
CA PRO A 348 12.70 6.35 6.04
C PRO A 348 11.33 6.65 6.64
N PHE A 349 10.51 5.61 6.83
CA PHE A 349 9.16 5.76 7.34
C PHE A 349 9.11 6.52 8.67
N THR A 350 9.99 6.19 9.62
CA THR A 350 10.05 6.85 10.93
C THR A 350 10.32 8.35 10.82
N GLU A 351 11.22 8.77 9.93
CA GLU A 351 11.49 10.19 9.67
C GLU A 351 10.29 10.88 8.98
N SER A 352 9.63 10.17 8.05
CA SER A 352 8.44 10.69 7.38
C SER A 352 7.32 11.03 8.38
N THR A 353 7.13 10.24 9.44
CA THR A 353 6.10 10.54 10.48
C THR A 353 6.34 11.88 11.16
N ILE A 354 7.61 12.23 11.42
CA ILE A 354 8.01 13.51 12.04
C ILE A 354 7.75 14.67 11.08
N LEU A 355 8.02 14.48 9.78
CA LEU A 355 7.77 15.51 8.77
C LEU A 355 6.27 15.75 8.57
N LEU A 356 5.47 14.69 8.54
CA LEU A 356 4.00 14.78 8.51
C LEU A 356 3.48 15.61 9.70
N GLY A 357 4.00 15.35 10.90
CA GLY A 357 3.64 16.10 12.09
C GLY A 357 4.03 17.59 12.08
N LYS A 358 4.87 18.04 11.14
CA LYS A 358 5.26 19.47 11.00
C LYS A 358 4.48 20.19 9.89
N ALA A 359 3.62 19.51 9.15
CA ALA A 359 2.83 20.12 8.09
C ALA A 359 1.75 21.05 8.67
N ALA A 360 1.51 22.18 8.00
CA ALA A 360 0.33 23.01 8.28
C ALA A 360 -0.92 22.41 7.63
N LEU A 361 -0.74 21.76 6.48
CA LEU A 361 -1.79 21.05 5.75
C LEU A 361 -1.20 19.79 5.12
N LEU A 362 -1.90 18.66 5.24
CA LEU A 362 -1.59 17.43 4.53
C LEU A 362 -2.47 17.33 3.28
N LEU A 363 -1.83 17.07 2.14
CA LEU A 363 -2.48 16.99 0.85
C LEU A 363 -2.64 15.54 0.40
N ASP A 364 -3.87 15.12 0.18
CA ASP A 364 -4.22 13.87 -0.47
C ASP A 364 -4.81 14.15 -1.86
N LEU A 365 -4.30 13.47 -2.89
CA LEU A 365 -4.72 13.67 -4.28
C LEU A 365 -5.14 12.34 -4.89
N MET A 366 -6.32 12.32 -5.51
CA MET A 366 -6.88 11.17 -6.23
C MET A 366 -7.37 11.59 -7.62
N GLY A 367 -7.19 10.69 -8.59
CA GLY A 367 -7.63 10.88 -9.98
C GLY A 367 -9.11 10.57 -10.19
N PRO A 368 -9.72 10.99 -11.32
CA PRO A 368 -11.16 10.87 -11.56
C PRO A 368 -11.69 9.43 -11.52
N GLY A 369 -10.89 8.44 -11.93
CA GLY A 369 -11.31 7.03 -11.88
C GLY A 369 -11.26 6.37 -10.49
N HIS A 370 -10.80 7.07 -9.45
CA HIS A 370 -10.65 6.47 -8.11
C HIS A 370 -11.90 6.66 -7.22
N THR A 371 -13.10 6.50 -7.77
CA THR A 371 -14.38 6.77 -7.08
C THR A 371 -14.65 5.84 -5.89
N ALA A 372 -14.01 4.65 -5.86
CA ALA A 372 -14.16 3.66 -4.81
C ALA A 372 -12.87 3.42 -4.01
N GLN A 373 -11.88 4.30 -4.11
CA GLN A 373 -10.60 4.14 -3.43
C GLN A 373 -10.34 5.29 -2.46
N ILE A 374 -9.64 4.98 -1.37
CA ILE A 374 -9.05 5.95 -0.45
C ILE A 374 -7.56 5.63 -0.39
N SER A 375 -6.71 6.64 -0.54
CA SER A 375 -5.26 6.43 -0.60
C SER A 375 -4.73 5.83 0.72
N GLY A 376 -3.67 5.03 0.65
CA GLY A 376 -3.04 4.50 1.87
C GLY A 376 -2.45 5.59 2.78
N LYS A 377 -1.95 6.68 2.18
CA LYS A 377 -1.38 7.84 2.89
C LYS A 377 -2.40 8.61 3.71
N PHE A 378 -3.68 8.55 3.34
CA PHE A 378 -4.75 9.16 4.12
C PHE A 378 -4.73 8.69 5.58
N TYR A 379 -4.42 7.42 5.82
CA TYR A 379 -4.35 6.87 7.18
C TYR A 379 -3.07 7.28 7.92
N ASP A 380 -1.95 7.47 7.20
CA ASP A 380 -0.76 8.11 7.76
C ASP A 380 -1.07 9.56 8.20
N TYR A 381 -1.93 10.27 7.45
CA TYR A 381 -2.33 11.64 7.75
C TYR A 381 -3.27 11.73 8.96
N LEU A 382 -4.19 10.77 9.12
CA LEU A 382 -5.00 10.66 10.33
C LEU A 382 -4.11 10.48 11.57
N ALA A 383 -3.07 9.66 11.47
CA ALA A 383 -2.11 9.44 12.56
C ALA A 383 -1.33 10.70 12.94
N ALA A 384 -0.94 11.50 11.93
CA ALA A 384 -0.16 12.72 12.09
C ALA A 384 -0.93 13.88 12.76
N ARG A 385 -2.25 13.78 12.87
CA ARG A 385 -3.11 14.81 13.53
C ARG A 385 -2.88 16.22 12.98
N ARG A 386 -2.84 16.34 11.65
CA ARG A 386 -2.82 17.62 10.93
C ARG A 386 -4.02 17.77 10.02
N PRO A 387 -4.47 19.01 9.76
CA PRO A 387 -5.54 19.26 8.81
C PRO A 387 -5.25 18.57 7.47
N ILE A 388 -6.27 17.96 6.87
CA ILE A 388 -6.16 17.24 5.61
C ILE A 388 -7.05 17.91 4.56
N LEU A 389 -6.48 18.21 3.41
CA LEU A 389 -7.23 18.48 2.19
C LEU A 389 -7.14 17.26 1.29
N SER A 390 -8.26 16.58 1.05
CA SER A 390 -8.34 15.48 0.08
C SER A 390 -9.06 15.93 -1.18
N VAL A 391 -8.34 15.98 -2.30
CA VAL A 391 -8.91 16.20 -3.64
C VAL A 391 -9.26 14.84 -4.22
N SER A 392 -10.53 14.46 -4.13
CA SER A 392 -10.95 13.08 -4.39
C SER A 392 -12.38 12.98 -4.89
N PRO A 393 -12.67 12.09 -5.85
CA PRO A 393 -14.04 11.85 -6.31
C PRO A 393 -14.81 10.89 -5.40
N ASN A 394 -14.17 10.30 -4.39
CA ASN A 394 -14.82 9.36 -3.48
C ASN A 394 -15.53 10.11 -2.33
N GLN A 395 -16.85 10.17 -2.41
CA GLN A 395 -17.72 10.87 -1.45
C GLN A 395 -17.72 10.23 -0.04
N GLU A 396 -17.25 8.99 0.12
CA GLU A 396 -17.11 8.34 1.43
C GLU A 396 -16.27 9.18 2.41
N LEU A 397 -15.30 9.95 1.90
CA LEU A 397 -14.46 10.84 2.70
C LEU A 397 -15.25 11.99 3.35
N ASP A 398 -16.40 12.40 2.81
CA ASP A 398 -17.23 13.45 3.44
C ASP A 398 -17.73 13.00 4.81
N GLY A 399 -18.19 11.74 4.92
CA GLY A 399 -18.59 11.14 6.19
C GLY A 399 -17.42 10.99 7.17
N ILE A 400 -16.27 10.51 6.67
CA ILE A 400 -15.06 10.37 7.49
C ILE A 400 -14.61 11.71 8.07
N PHE A 401 -14.60 12.79 7.27
CA PHE A 401 -14.24 14.12 7.76
C PHE A 401 -15.28 14.72 8.69
N ALA A 402 -16.57 14.47 8.44
CA ALA A 402 -17.65 14.90 9.32
C ALA A 402 -17.53 14.27 10.73
N GLU A 403 -17.13 13.00 10.82
CA GLU A 403 -16.95 12.29 12.09
C GLU A 403 -15.64 12.64 12.79
N THR A 404 -14.52 12.60 12.06
CA THR A 404 -13.17 12.74 12.63
C THR A 404 -12.75 14.18 12.87
N LYS A 405 -13.38 15.15 12.19
CA LYS A 405 -13.00 16.58 12.19
C LYS A 405 -11.56 16.84 11.73
N MET A 406 -11.01 15.95 10.90
CA MET A 406 -9.61 15.99 10.48
C MET A 406 -9.33 16.88 9.25
N GLY A 407 -10.34 17.40 8.58
CA GLY A 407 -10.13 18.12 7.33
C GLY A 407 -11.36 18.17 6.45
N LYS A 408 -11.13 18.25 5.13
CA LYS A 408 -12.18 18.41 4.13
C LYS A 408 -11.84 17.68 2.84
N ARG A 409 -12.86 17.09 2.22
CA ARG A 409 -12.81 16.60 0.84
C ARG A 409 -13.27 17.70 -0.12
N VAL A 410 -12.64 17.77 -1.29
CA VAL A 410 -13.10 18.59 -2.42
C VAL A 410 -13.14 17.74 -3.68
N ASP A 411 -14.08 18.06 -4.57
CA ASP A 411 -14.15 17.48 -5.90
C ASP A 411 -12.97 17.93 -6.76
N LEU A 412 -12.82 17.31 -7.94
CA LEU A 412 -11.77 17.60 -8.91
C LEU A 412 -12.07 18.90 -9.66
N ASP A 413 -12.15 19.99 -8.92
CA ASP A 413 -12.47 21.33 -9.42
C ASP A 413 -11.46 22.35 -8.91
N GLN A 414 -10.94 23.17 -9.81
CA GLN A 414 -9.84 24.08 -9.49
C GLN A 414 -10.25 25.15 -8.49
N ASP A 415 -11.46 25.69 -8.63
CA ASP A 415 -11.94 26.79 -7.79
C ASP A 415 -12.29 26.28 -6.39
N ALA A 416 -12.94 25.12 -6.30
CA ALA A 416 -13.21 24.44 -5.03
C ALA A 416 -11.91 24.11 -4.25
N ILE A 417 -10.85 23.66 -4.95
CA ILE A 417 -9.55 23.42 -4.33
C ILE A 417 -8.94 24.75 -3.86
N THR A 418 -9.00 25.81 -4.67
CA THR A 418 -8.44 27.13 -4.35
C THR A 418 -9.11 27.72 -3.10
N ASP A 419 -10.44 27.67 -3.03
CA ASP A 419 -11.21 28.19 -1.90
C ASP A 419 -10.97 27.37 -0.63
N ALA A 420 -10.85 26.04 -0.74
CA ALA A 420 -10.49 25.20 0.40
C ALA A 420 -9.08 25.51 0.93
N LEU A 421 -8.10 25.68 0.03
CA LEU A 421 -6.75 26.09 0.39
C LEU A 421 -6.72 27.45 1.09
N GLU A 422 -7.52 28.41 0.62
CA GLU A 422 -7.65 29.72 1.26
C GLU A 422 -8.21 29.60 2.68
N GLY A 423 -9.23 28.77 2.88
CA GLY A 423 -9.78 28.48 4.20
C GLY A 423 -8.71 27.96 5.15
N PHE A 424 -8.01 26.89 4.76
CA PHE A 424 -6.94 26.31 5.59
C PHE A 424 -5.78 27.28 5.84
N PHE A 425 -5.42 28.12 4.87
CA PHE A 425 -4.39 29.15 5.05
C PHE A 425 -4.81 30.18 6.11
N LYS A 426 -6.06 30.67 6.03
CA LYS A 426 -6.61 31.62 7.01
C LYS A 426 -6.71 31.01 8.40
N ASP A 427 -7.16 29.76 8.51
CA ASP A 427 -7.23 29.03 9.78
C ASP A 427 -5.84 28.89 10.40
N HIS A 428 -4.82 28.50 9.62
CA HIS A 428 -3.43 28.43 10.08
C HIS A 428 -2.93 29.78 10.59
N ARG A 429 -3.12 30.86 9.82
CA ARG A 429 -2.71 32.22 10.22
C ARG A 429 -3.48 32.76 11.41
N GLY A 430 -4.74 32.38 11.57
CA GLY A 430 -5.56 32.70 12.73
C GLY A 430 -5.22 31.90 13.98
N GLY A 431 -4.33 30.90 13.88
CA GLY A 431 -4.00 30.00 14.98
C GLY A 431 -5.13 29.05 15.36
N ALA A 432 -6.06 28.80 14.44
CA ALA A 432 -7.12 27.81 14.64
C ALA A 432 -6.48 26.41 14.68
N GLY A 433 -6.39 25.85 15.88
CA GLY A 433 -5.90 24.49 16.08
C GLY A 433 -6.89 23.45 15.57
N LEU A 434 -6.38 22.37 14.99
CA LEU A 434 -7.18 21.17 14.71
C LEU A 434 -7.59 20.54 16.05
N ILE A 435 -8.89 20.27 16.22
CA ILE A 435 -9.42 19.50 17.34
C ILE A 435 -10.05 18.23 16.77
N PRO A 436 -9.29 17.11 16.70
CA PRO A 436 -9.81 15.86 16.22
C PRO A 436 -10.85 15.26 17.16
N ASN A 437 -11.78 14.50 16.60
CA ASN A 437 -12.60 13.57 17.37
C ASN A 437 -11.81 12.27 17.59
N GLU A 438 -11.16 12.14 18.75
CA GLU A 438 -10.29 10.98 19.07
C GLU A 438 -11.07 9.65 19.13
N GLU A 439 -12.35 9.66 19.52
CA GLU A 439 -13.19 8.46 19.51
C GLU A 439 -13.44 7.98 18.07
N ALA A 440 -13.79 8.89 17.16
CA ALA A 440 -13.93 8.56 15.76
C ALA A 440 -12.60 8.10 15.14
N LEU A 441 -11.49 8.77 15.47
CA LEU A 441 -10.15 8.39 15.00
C LEU A 441 -9.75 6.98 15.43
N TYR A 442 -10.13 6.54 16.64
CA TYR A 442 -9.83 5.20 17.13
C TYR A 442 -10.31 4.11 16.16
N SER A 443 -11.48 4.32 15.52
CA SER A 443 -12.04 3.36 14.54
C SER A 443 -11.19 3.14 13.28
N PHE A 444 -10.23 4.04 13.01
CA PHE A 444 -9.27 3.96 11.90
C PHE A 444 -7.90 3.41 12.34
N THR A 445 -7.78 2.92 13.57
CA THR A 445 -6.54 2.30 14.07
C THR A 445 -6.48 0.80 13.78
N ALA A 446 -5.27 0.23 13.86
CA ALA A 446 -5.02 -1.17 13.57
C ALA A 446 -5.81 -2.15 14.44
N LYS A 447 -6.05 -1.80 15.71
CA LYS A 447 -6.71 -2.69 16.67
C LYS A 447 -8.19 -2.94 16.32
N PRO A 448 -9.07 -1.93 16.14
CA PRO A 448 -10.44 -2.16 15.69
C PRO A 448 -10.54 -2.83 14.31
N ALA A 449 -9.58 -2.56 13.41
CA ALA A 449 -9.53 -3.26 12.12
C ALA A 449 -9.22 -4.76 12.31
N ALA A 450 -8.30 -5.11 13.21
CA ALA A 450 -7.99 -6.48 13.56
C ALA A 450 -9.17 -7.18 14.25
N GLU A 451 -9.87 -6.52 15.16
CA GLU A 451 -11.09 -7.05 15.81
C GLU A 451 -12.17 -7.39 14.76
N LYS A 452 -12.37 -6.52 13.75
CA LYS A 452 -13.26 -6.79 12.61
C LYS A 452 -12.78 -7.98 11.78
N MET A 453 -11.47 -8.09 11.51
CA MET A 453 -10.90 -9.22 10.78
C MET A 453 -11.02 -10.53 11.58
N ALA A 454 -10.84 -10.50 12.89
CA ALA A 454 -11.06 -11.64 13.79
C ALA A 454 -12.51 -12.11 13.76
N ALA A 455 -13.48 -11.19 13.69
CA ALA A 455 -14.89 -11.54 13.48
C ALA A 455 -15.13 -12.24 12.13
N VAL A 456 -14.47 -11.78 11.06
CA VAL A 456 -14.49 -12.46 9.74
C VAL A 456 -13.90 -13.87 9.86
N PHE A 457 -12.79 -14.04 10.57
CA PHE A 457 -12.16 -15.35 10.77
C PHE A 457 -13.06 -16.30 11.57
N ARG A 458 -13.69 -15.82 12.65
CA ARG A 458 -14.66 -16.62 13.43
C ARG A 458 -15.81 -17.11 12.56
N ARG A 459 -16.40 -16.24 11.74
CA ARG A 459 -17.45 -16.61 10.80
C ARG A 459 -16.95 -17.64 9.79
N ALA A 460 -15.77 -17.42 9.20
CA ALA A 460 -15.19 -18.33 8.21
C ALA A 460 -14.90 -19.73 8.78
N LEU A 461 -14.54 -19.83 10.07
CA LEU A 461 -14.29 -21.10 10.76
C LEU A 461 -15.56 -21.83 11.20
N SER A 462 -16.71 -21.15 11.19
CA SER A 462 -18.02 -21.72 11.57
C SER A 462 -18.83 -22.29 10.41
N LEU A 463 -18.39 -22.01 9.17
CA LEU A 463 -18.92 -22.59 7.93
C LEU A 463 -18.31 -23.98 7.71
#